data_AF-A0A2S1ZSK3-F1
#
_entry.id   AF-A0A2S1ZSK3-F1
#
_cell.length_a   1.000
_cell.length_b   1.000
_cell.length_c   1.000
_cell.angle_alpha   90.00
_cell.angle_beta   90.00
_cell.angle_gamma   90.00
#
_symmetry.space_group_name_H-M   'P 1'
#
loop_
_entity.id
_entity.type
_entity.pdbx_description
1 polymer ?
#
loop_
_entity_poly.entity_id
_entity_poly.type
_entity_poly.pdbx_seq_one_letter_code
_entity_poly.pdbx_strand_id
1 'polypeptide(L)'
;MLFGLLALSTALASWLKSSGWHADYVYQLERAVGGDTHLHGLLAMLLTLALYRVLSATSHSYKLVVFTGLLVAICCLIDEGMQAFTPLRTFSIQDILASFIGVTLASVINTMLAGLLQRKQREHY
;
A
#
# COMPACT_ATOMS: atom_id res chain seq x y z
N MET A 1 3.32 -13.57 -0.86
CA MET A 1 2.12 -14.22 -0.31
C MET A 1 1.52 -13.39 0.82
N LEU A 2 2.13 -13.30 2.01
CA LEU A 2 1.53 -12.63 3.18
C LEU A 2 1.16 -11.15 2.95
N PHE A 3 2.08 -10.33 2.45
CA PHE A 3 1.81 -8.91 2.17
C PHE A 3 0.73 -8.70 1.09
N GLY A 4 0.69 -9.58 0.09
CA GLY A 4 -0.33 -9.53 -0.97
C GLY A 4 -1.72 -9.86 -0.44
N LEU A 5 -1.84 -10.89 0.41
CA LEU A 5 -3.11 -11.22 1.07
C LEU A 5 -3.60 -10.09 1.98
N LEU A 6 -2.69 -9.46 2.73
CA LEU A 6 -3.03 -8.31 3.56
C LEU A 6 -3.50 -7.12 2.71
N ALA A 7 -2.79 -6.78 1.64
CA ALA A 7 -3.19 -5.72 0.72
C ALA A 7 -4.57 -6.00 0.06
N LEU A 8 -4.82 -7.26 -0.31
CA LEU A 8 -6.10 -7.69 -0.87
C LEU A 8 -7.23 -7.55 0.15
N SER A 9 -6.98 -7.90 1.41
CA SER A 9 -7.96 -7.78 2.49
C SER A 9 -8.34 -6.33 2.77
N THR A 10 -7.38 -5.41 2.74
CA THR A 10 -7.62 -3.97 2.90
C THR A 10 -8.35 -3.37 1.70
N ALA A 11 -8.06 -3.83 0.47
CA ALA A 11 -8.79 -3.41 -0.72
C ALA A 11 -10.25 -3.92 -0.72
N LEU A 12 -10.46 -5.17 -0.31
CA LEU A 12 -11.79 -5.75 -0.14
C LEU A 12 -12.60 -5.00 0.93
N ALA A 13 -11.97 -4.63 2.05
CA ALA A 13 -12.60 -3.79 3.06
C ALA A 13 -13.04 -2.44 2.49
N SER A 14 -12.21 -1.83 1.64
CA SER A 14 -12.53 -0.55 0.99
C SER A 14 -13.76 -0.68 0.06
N TRP A 15 -13.80 -1.76 -0.73
CA TRP A 15 -14.90 -2.06 -1.66
C TRP A 15 -16.22 -2.41 -0.94
N LEU A 16 -16.16 -3.17 0.15
CA LEU A 16 -17.31 -3.48 1.02
C LEU A 16 -17.94 -2.22 1.61
N LYS A 17 -17.12 -1.23 1.99
CA LYS A 17 -17.60 0.08 2.45
C LYS A 17 -18.32 0.83 1.31
N SER A 18 -17.79 0.75 0.09
CA SER A 18 -18.38 1.40 -1.09
C SER A 18 -19.69 0.75 -1.56
N SER A 19 -19.89 -0.55 -1.31
CA SER A 19 -21.12 -1.26 -1.66
C SER A 19 -22.22 -1.14 -0.60
N GLY A 20 -21.91 -0.54 0.57
CA GLY A 20 -22.85 -0.35 1.68
C GLY A 20 -23.21 -1.64 2.42
N TRP A 21 -22.54 -2.76 2.13
CA TRP A 21 -22.82 -4.06 2.76
C TRP A 21 -22.01 -4.21 4.05
N HIS A 22 -22.68 -4.39 5.20
CA HIS A 22 -22.03 -4.58 6.51
C HIS A 22 -21.01 -3.48 6.90
N ALA A 23 -21.26 -2.23 6.48
CA ALA A 23 -20.36 -1.10 6.68
C ALA A 23 -19.98 -0.84 8.16
N ASP A 24 -20.83 -1.21 9.12
CA ASP A 24 -20.55 -1.05 10.56
C ASP A 24 -19.35 -1.86 11.05
N TYR A 25 -19.19 -3.09 10.54
CA TYR A 25 -18.04 -3.94 10.90
C TYR A 25 -16.74 -3.39 10.30
N VAL A 26 -16.81 -2.86 9.08
CA VAL A 26 -15.67 -2.23 8.40
C VAL A 26 -15.25 -0.96 9.15
N TYR A 27 -16.22 -0.15 9.59
CA TYR A 27 -15.96 1.05 10.39
C TYR A 27 -15.32 0.77 11.75
N GLN A 28 -15.72 -0.32 12.42
CA GLN A 28 -15.11 -0.72 13.70
C GLN A 28 -13.68 -1.22 13.51
N LEU A 29 -13.43 -2.00 12.45
CA LEU A 29 -12.09 -2.46 12.11
C LEU A 29 -11.16 -1.28 11.78
N GLU A 30 -11.65 -0.32 11.00
CA GLU A 30 -10.94 0.91 10.66
C GLU A 30 -10.59 1.73 11.89
N ARG A 31 -11.55 1.91 12.81
CA ARG A 31 -11.29 2.56 14.11
C ARG A 31 -10.21 1.84 14.92
N ALA A 32 -10.18 0.51 14.90
CA ALA A 32 -9.16 -0.27 15.60
C ALA A 32 -7.76 -0.11 14.97
N VAL A 33 -7.69 0.09 13.66
CA VAL A 33 -6.43 0.32 12.92
C VAL A 33 -5.90 1.76 13.08
N GLY A 34 -6.76 2.69 13.54
CA GLY A 34 -6.40 4.09 13.77
C GLY A 34 -7.15 5.09 12.88
N GLY A 35 -8.14 4.64 12.12
CA GLY A 35 -8.95 5.46 11.23
C GLY A 35 -8.64 5.27 9.73
N ASP A 36 -9.45 5.89 8.88
CA ASP A 36 -9.40 5.76 7.41
C ASP A 36 -8.02 6.10 6.83
N THR A 37 -7.41 7.17 7.33
CA THR A 37 -6.11 7.67 6.89
C THR A 37 -4.98 6.70 7.18
N HIS A 38 -4.99 6.07 8.35
CA HIS A 38 -4.01 5.06 8.70
C HIS A 38 -4.19 3.79 7.87
N LEU A 39 -5.44 3.43 7.56
CA LEU A 39 -5.76 2.28 6.73
C LEU A 39 -5.23 2.47 5.29
N HIS A 40 -5.41 3.65 4.69
CA HIS A 40 -4.89 3.97 3.36
C HIS A 40 -3.35 3.94 3.33
N GLY A 41 -2.69 4.52 4.34
CA GLY A 41 -1.24 4.45 4.46
C GLY A 41 -0.71 3.02 4.59
N LEU A 42 -1.37 2.18 5.41
CA LEU A 42 -1.03 0.77 5.58
C LEU A 42 -1.27 -0.03 4.29
N LEU A 43 -2.41 0.16 3.63
CA LEU A 43 -2.73 -0.46 2.34
C LEU A 43 -1.63 -0.15 1.32
N ALA A 44 -1.30 1.13 1.13
CA ALA A 44 -0.31 1.57 0.16
C ALA A 44 1.09 1.01 0.48
N MET A 45 1.47 0.97 1.75
CA MET A 45 2.72 0.37 2.21
C MET A 45 2.76 -1.14 1.90
N LEU A 46 1.74 -1.89 2.29
CA LEU A 46 1.67 -3.34 2.13
C LEU A 46 1.60 -3.74 0.65
N LEU A 47 0.84 -2.99 -0.15
CA LEU A 47 0.74 -3.22 -1.59
C LEU A 47 2.08 -2.98 -2.30
N THR A 48 2.78 -1.89 -1.94
CA THR A 48 4.11 -1.60 -2.49
C THR A 48 5.13 -2.69 -2.11
N LEU A 49 5.12 -3.17 -0.87
CA LEU A 49 5.98 -4.29 -0.43
C LEU A 49 5.62 -5.60 -1.13
N ALA A 50 4.33 -5.88 -1.35
CA ALA A 50 3.87 -7.07 -2.04
C ALA A 50 4.32 -7.09 -3.50
N LEU A 51 4.13 -5.98 -4.22
CA LEU A 51 4.56 -5.83 -5.61
C LEU A 51 6.08 -5.89 -5.72
N TYR A 52 6.80 -5.22 -4.82
CA TYR A 52 8.27 -5.32 -4.80
C TYR A 52 8.74 -6.76 -4.60
N ARG A 53 8.13 -7.53 -3.69
CA ARG A 53 8.48 -8.94 -3.49
C ARG A 53 8.28 -9.79 -4.74
N VAL A 54 7.20 -9.54 -5.49
CA VAL A 54 6.93 -10.24 -6.75
C VAL A 54 7.96 -9.84 -7.82
N LEU A 55 8.22 -8.55 -7.98
CA LEU A 55 9.17 -8.05 -9.00
C LEU A 55 10.64 -8.34 -8.67
N SER A 56 11.00 -8.37 -7.38
CA SER A 56 12.34 -8.70 -6.90
C SER A 56 12.73 -10.15 -7.22
N ALA A 57 11.75 -11.04 -7.40
CA ALA A 57 12.01 -12.39 -7.89
C ALA A 57 12.49 -12.41 -9.35
N THR A 58 12.23 -11.35 -10.11
CA THR A 58 12.59 -11.22 -11.52
C THR A 58 13.83 -10.35 -11.74
N SER A 59 13.98 -9.24 -11.01
CA SER A 59 15.24 -8.48 -11.02
C SER A 59 15.42 -7.58 -9.79
N HIS A 60 16.68 -7.36 -9.37
CA HIS A 60 17.06 -6.55 -8.21
C HIS A 60 17.45 -5.09 -8.58
N SER A 61 16.80 -4.50 -9.58
CA SER A 61 17.12 -3.14 -10.03
C SER A 61 16.45 -2.06 -9.18
N TYR A 62 17.18 -1.02 -8.78
CA TYR A 62 16.63 0.15 -8.07
C TYR A 62 15.51 0.85 -8.86
N LYS A 63 15.61 0.84 -10.20
CA LYS A 63 14.59 1.38 -11.11
C LYS A 63 13.22 0.72 -10.90
N LEU A 64 13.19 -0.56 -10.54
CA LEU A 64 11.94 -1.27 -10.27
C LEU A 64 11.27 -0.78 -8.99
N VAL A 65 12.03 -0.44 -7.95
CA VAL A 65 11.49 0.11 -6.69
C VAL A 65 10.77 1.43 -6.96
N VAL A 66 11.42 2.32 -7.71
CA VAL A 66 10.85 3.62 -8.07
C VAL A 66 9.61 3.44 -8.94
N PHE A 67 9.67 2.55 -9.93
CA PHE A 67 8.54 2.28 -10.82
C PHE A 67 7.34 1.66 -10.07
N THR A 68 7.58 0.69 -9.17
CA THR A 68 6.49 0.10 -8.37
C THR A 68 5.88 1.10 -7.40
N GLY A 69 6.70 1.92 -6.72
CA GLY A 69 6.19 2.98 -5.86
C GLY A 69 5.33 3.99 -6.63
N LEU A 70 5.79 4.42 -7.81
CA LEU A 70 5.03 5.34 -8.66
C LEU A 70 3.70 4.72 -9.14
N LEU A 71 3.72 3.45 -9.56
CA LEU A 71 2.52 2.74 -9.99
C LEU A 71 1.48 2.65 -8.86
N VAL A 72 1.92 2.28 -7.64
CA VAL A 72 1.02 2.23 -6.47
C VAL A 72 0.48 3.61 -6.11
N ALA A 73 1.31 4.65 -6.14
CA ALA A 73 0.87 6.02 -5.87
C ALA A 73 -0.21 6.49 -6.86
N ILE A 74 -0.05 6.18 -8.16
CA ILE A 74 -1.05 6.47 -9.18
C ILE A 74 -2.35 5.68 -8.92
N CYS A 75 -2.24 4.39 -8.59
CA CYS A 75 -3.42 3.58 -8.24
C CYS A 75 -4.18 4.15 -7.04
N CYS A 76 -3.50 4.51 -5.95
CA CYS A 76 -4.13 5.13 -4.78
C CYS A 76 -4.77 6.48 -5.13
N LEU A 77 -4.15 7.28 -6.00
CA LEU A 77 -4.71 8.56 -6.44
C LEU A 77 -5.99 8.35 -7.28
N ILE A 78 -6.01 7.34 -8.14
CA ILE A 78 -7.21 6.97 -8.91
C ILE A 78 -8.30 6.45 -7.97
N ASP A 79 -7.97 5.59 -7.02
CA ASP A 79 -8.93 5.03 -6.05
C ASP A 79 -9.62 6.16 -5.26
N GLU A 80 -8.84 7.08 -4.69
CA GLU A 80 -9.38 8.24 -3.97
C GLU A 80 -10.14 9.20 -4.88
N GLY A 81 -9.67 9.38 -6.12
CA GLY A 81 -10.36 10.16 -7.14
C GLY A 81 -11.73 9.56 -7.50
N MET A 82 -11.85 8.23 -7.54
CA MET A 82 -13.12 7.54 -7.77
C MET A 82 -14.08 7.68 -6.59
N GLN A 83 -13.57 7.81 -5.37
CA GLN A 83 -14.42 8.06 -4.19
C GLN A 83 -15.19 9.39 -4.30
N ALA A 84 -14.67 10.39 -5.03
CA ALA A 84 -15.37 11.65 -5.27
C ALA A 84 -16.71 11.49 -6.04
N PHE A 85 -16.86 10.38 -6.78
CA PHE A 85 -18.07 10.07 -7.55
C PHE A 85 -19.01 9.10 -6.83
N THR A 86 -18.67 8.67 -5.61
CA THR A 86 -19.45 7.69 -4.86
C THR A 86 -20.21 8.37 -3.72
N PRO A 87 -21.56 8.27 -3.64
CA PRO A 87 -22.37 9.03 -2.69
C PRO A 87 -22.17 8.63 -1.21
N LEU A 88 -21.49 7.51 -0.95
CA LEU A 88 -21.24 6.95 0.38
C LEU A 88 -19.85 7.31 0.94
N ARG A 89 -19.00 7.98 0.17
CA ARG A 89 -17.62 8.30 0.56
C ARG A 89 -17.25 9.75 0.24
N THR A 90 -16.30 10.27 1.01
CA THR A 90 -15.80 11.63 0.88
C THR A 90 -14.38 11.62 0.37
N PHE A 91 -14.12 12.39 -0.68
CA PHE A 91 -12.76 12.67 -1.13
C PHE A 91 -11.95 13.35 -0.02
N SER A 92 -10.74 12.83 0.23
CA SER A 92 -9.89 13.31 1.31
C SER A 92 -8.43 13.41 0.85
N ILE A 93 -7.89 14.63 0.93
CA ILE A 93 -6.48 14.89 0.62
C ILE A 93 -5.56 14.21 1.64
N GLN A 94 -6.04 14.04 2.88
CA GLN A 94 -5.27 13.38 3.95
C GLN A 94 -5.00 11.91 3.63
N ASP A 95 -5.95 11.23 2.98
CA ASP A 95 -5.82 9.80 2.65
C ASP A 95 -4.87 9.56 1.47
N ILE A 96 -4.84 10.51 0.52
CA ILE A 96 -3.81 10.58 -0.54
C ILE A 96 -2.42 10.77 0.08
N LEU A 97 -2.28 11.73 1.02
CA LEU A 97 -1.02 12.00 1.72
C LEU A 97 -0.54 10.78 2.51
N ALA A 98 -1.43 10.11 3.23
CA ALA A 98 -1.10 8.90 3.98
C ALA A 98 -0.67 7.76 3.06
N SER A 99 -1.33 7.59 1.92
CA SER A 99 -0.91 6.63 0.88
C SER A 99 0.51 6.94 0.38
N PHE A 100 0.81 8.22 0.14
CA PHE A 100 2.14 8.66 -0.31
C PHE A 100 3.24 8.38 0.74
N ILE A 101 2.92 8.63 2.02
CA ILE A 101 3.80 8.30 3.16
C ILE A 101 4.04 6.78 3.22
N GLY A 102 2.98 5.97 3.05
CA GLY A 102 3.06 4.51 3.01
C GLY A 102 3.95 3.98 1.89
N VAL A 103 3.80 4.51 0.67
CA VAL A 103 4.66 4.18 -0.49
C VAL A 103 6.12 4.55 -0.22
N THR A 104 6.35 5.73 0.36
CA THR A 104 7.71 6.23 0.65
C THR A 104 8.39 5.34 1.68
N LEU A 105 7.70 5.01 2.78
CA LEU A 105 8.18 4.08 3.81
C LEU A 105 8.50 2.71 3.23
N ALA A 106 7.61 2.14 2.43
CA ALA A 106 7.85 0.86 1.76
C ALA A 106 9.10 0.89 0.88
N SER A 107 9.31 1.99 0.14
CA SER A 107 10.48 2.17 -0.74
C SER A 107 11.79 2.27 0.04
N VAL A 108 11.78 2.98 1.18
CA VAL A 108 12.93 3.07 2.09
C VAL A 108 13.26 1.69 2.67
N ILE A 109 12.26 0.96 3.18
CA ILE A 109 12.42 -0.39 3.72
C ILE A 109 13.01 -1.33 2.67
N ASN A 110 12.49 -1.29 1.43
CA ASN A 110 12.99 -2.12 0.33
C ASN A 110 14.44 -1.79 -0.02
N THR A 111 14.80 -0.51 -0.05
CA THR A 111 16.17 -0.07 -0.35
C THR A 111 17.15 -0.49 0.76
N MET A 112 16.75 -0.36 2.03
CA MET A 112 17.54 -0.84 3.16
C MET A 112 17.74 -2.36 3.12
N LEU A 113 16.67 -3.13 2.87
CA LEU A 113 16.73 -4.58 2.74
C LEU A 113 17.64 -5.01 1.57
N ALA A 114 17.52 -4.36 0.41
CA ALA A 114 18.40 -4.62 -0.73
C ALA A 114 19.87 -4.33 -0.40
N GLY A 115 20.15 -3.23 0.31
CA GLY A 115 21.50 -2.89 0.77
C GLY A 115 22.08 -3.89 1.76
N LEU A 116 21.27 -4.38 2.71
CA LEU A 116 21.68 -5.41 3.68
C LEU A 116 22.00 -6.75 2.98
N LEU A 117 21.18 -7.16 2.01
CA LEU A 117 21.42 -8.39 1.24
C LEU A 117 22.71 -8.30 0.42
N GLN A 118 23.00 -7.14 -0.19
CA GLN A 118 24.25 -6.92 -0.92
C GLN A 118 25.50 -6.97 -0.02
N ARG A 119 25.41 -6.42 1.21
CA ARG A 119 26.51 -6.51 2.19
C ARG A 119 26.79 -7.96 2.57
N LYS A 120 25.74 -8.75 2.84
CA LYS A 120 25.87 -10.16 3.20
C LYS A 120 26.52 -11.00 2.09
N GLN A 121 26.28 -10.69 0.81
CA GLN A 121 26.94 -11.37 -0.30
C GLN A 121 28.43 -11.01 -0.45
N ARG A 122 28.85 -9.81 -0.05
CA ARG A 122 30.26 -9.41 -0.09
C ARG A 122 31.11 -10.03 1.02
N GLU A 123 30.51 -10.37 2.18
CA GLU A 123 31.24 -11.02 3.28
C GLU A 123 31.53 -12.51 3.04
N HIS A 124 30.89 -13.12 2.05
CA HIS A 124 31.10 -14.52 1.66
C HIS A 124 32.11 -14.71 0.51
N TYR A 125 32.78 -13.64 0.07
CA TYR A 125 33.89 -13.64 -0.89
C TYR A 125 35.16 -13.15 -0.20
#